data_AF-A0A0Q4LLA1-F1
#
_entry.id   AF-A0A0Q4LLA1-F1
#
_cell.length_a   1.000
_cell.length_b   1.000
_cell.length_c   1.000
_cell.angle_alpha   90.00
_cell.angle_beta   90.00
_cell.angle_gamma   90.00
#
_symmetry.space_group_name_H-M   'P 1'
#
loop_
_entity.id
_entity.type
_entity.pdbx_description
1 polymer ?
#
loop_
_entity_poly.entity_id
_entity_poly.type
_entity_poly.pdbx_seq_one_letter_code
_entity_poly.pdbx_strand_id
1 'polypeptide(L)'
;MNTDRRSFLRKNLFVGSSLLLANSLDALAGVAKSINTRGVNQSQLKMMYTNDLLGKVNAAYRDFGGLRQLHNTINNEEVSALLFDAGGFLNASHDKNDQLRGIDIMNKIHYHGVNLSAADLLQGIESFKSLIPYINFPLLSCNYHFEDPLLRETVKSYQILQYGKFRVGVTAVGEKATIAGLVVSHPQTTLNRVSHLLKKKHHCDVVICLAHLGFNEKARINNKILAQSSIGVDCVIGGNANEGKSQLWIVKNAQKEEVMLSSNHHEGLSTATLTIAFNEEKERAGLAFKRHVPGANKIQSKQKLLSLMAARNNNINNYNFNI
;
A
#
# COMPACT_ATOMS: atom_id res chain seq x y z
N MET A 1 -57.23 15.47 43.89
CA MET A 1 -56.08 16.22 44.43
C MET A 1 -54.83 15.41 44.13
N ASN A 2 -54.07 15.79 43.10
CA ASN A 2 -52.84 16.60 43.19
C ASN A 2 -51.75 15.91 44.05
N THR A 3 -50.50 15.70 43.64
CA THR A 3 -49.75 16.04 42.43
C THR A 3 -48.34 15.46 42.57
N ASP A 4 -47.74 15.13 41.43
CA ASP A 4 -46.34 15.38 41.08
C ASP A 4 -45.15 14.60 41.69
N ARG A 5 -44.45 13.96 40.73
CA ARG A 5 -43.02 14.12 40.41
C ARG A 5 -41.98 13.55 41.39
N ARG A 6 -41.24 12.54 40.91
CA ARG A 6 -39.91 12.74 40.29
C ARG A 6 -39.35 11.39 39.79
N SER A 7 -39.39 11.24 38.47
CA SER A 7 -38.47 10.42 37.68
C SER A 7 -37.07 10.99 37.84
N PHE A 8 -36.09 10.19 38.28
CA PHE A 8 -34.66 10.34 37.95
C PHE A 8 -33.90 9.20 38.60
N LEU A 9 -33.54 8.15 37.84
CA LEU A 9 -32.40 7.26 38.12
C LEU A 9 -32.18 6.36 36.89
N ARG A 10 -31.66 6.96 35.82
CA ARG A 10 -30.91 6.25 34.78
C ARG A 10 -29.57 6.94 34.63
N LYS A 11 -28.51 6.12 34.64
CA LYS A 11 -27.09 6.42 34.34
C LYS A 11 -26.27 6.99 35.51
N ASN A 12 -25.45 6.15 36.15
CA ASN A 12 -24.03 5.99 35.79
C ASN A 12 -23.21 5.25 36.87
N LEU A 13 -22.16 4.56 36.38
CA LEU A 13 -20.90 4.18 37.04
C LEU A 13 -20.93 3.10 38.14
N PHE A 14 -20.28 1.95 37.89
CA PHE A 14 -18.97 1.68 38.49
C PHE A 14 -18.21 0.60 37.71
N VAL A 15 -16.99 0.98 37.33
CA VAL A 15 -15.91 0.17 36.76
C VAL A 15 -15.38 -0.75 37.85
N GLY A 16 -15.32 -2.06 37.59
CA GLY A 16 -14.82 -3.07 38.52
C GLY A 16 -13.90 -4.05 37.79
N SER A 17 -12.62 -3.87 38.04
CA SER A 17 -11.45 -4.55 37.47
C SER A 17 -11.48 -6.07 37.64
N SER A 18 -11.25 -6.81 36.57
CA SER A 18 -10.72 -8.17 36.60
C SER A 18 -9.92 -8.41 35.33
N LEU A 19 -8.71 -7.85 35.29
CA LEU A 19 -7.64 -8.29 34.40
C LEU A 19 -7.17 -9.66 34.88
N LEU A 20 -7.41 -10.70 34.08
CA LEU A 20 -6.60 -11.91 34.06
C LEU A 20 -6.07 -12.12 32.64
N LEU A 21 -4.79 -12.48 32.62
CA LEU A 21 -3.81 -12.32 31.56
C LEU A 21 -3.94 -13.29 30.38
N ALA A 22 -3.34 -12.85 29.27
CA ALA A 22 -2.92 -13.57 28.06
C ALA A 22 -3.92 -13.60 26.88
N ASN A 23 -3.42 -13.09 25.74
CA ASN A 23 -3.98 -13.09 24.37
C ASN A 23 -4.89 -11.93 23.91
N SER A 24 -4.57 -10.68 24.28
CA SER A 24 -5.31 -9.50 23.78
C SER A 24 -4.47 -8.47 23.02
N LEU A 25 -3.44 -8.87 22.27
CA LEU A 25 -2.77 -7.96 21.32
C LEU A 25 -3.40 -8.02 19.91
N ASP A 26 -4.01 -9.14 19.51
CA ASP A 26 -4.75 -9.25 18.24
C ASP A 26 -6.11 -8.51 18.24
N ALA A 27 -6.59 -8.08 19.41
CA ALA A 27 -7.92 -7.46 19.55
C ALA A 27 -7.93 -5.96 19.20
N LEU A 28 -6.77 -5.28 19.19
CA LEU A 28 -6.70 -3.83 18.96
C LEU A 28 -6.30 -3.42 17.53
N ALA A 29 -5.91 -4.37 16.67
CA ALA A 29 -5.54 -4.08 15.27
C ALA A 29 -6.76 -3.97 14.31
N GLY A 30 -7.98 -4.24 14.78
CA GLY A 30 -9.19 -4.39 13.97
C GLY A 30 -10.06 -3.15 13.76
N VAL A 31 -9.62 -1.94 14.13
CA VAL A 31 -10.43 -0.73 13.87
C VAL A 31 -10.44 -0.45 12.37
N ALA A 32 -11.54 -0.79 11.71
CA ALA A 32 -11.74 -0.49 10.30
C ALA A 32 -11.69 1.03 10.08
N LYS A 33 -10.66 1.53 9.40
CA LYS A 33 -10.61 2.94 9.00
C LYS A 33 -11.60 3.13 7.85
N SER A 34 -12.66 3.89 8.09
CA SER A 34 -13.63 4.25 7.05
C SER A 34 -13.04 5.35 6.18
N ILE A 35 -13.00 5.10 4.87
CA ILE A 35 -12.62 6.10 3.88
C ILE A 35 -13.92 6.66 3.32
N ASN A 36 -14.08 7.98 3.38
CA ASN A 36 -15.31 8.65 2.96
C ASN A 36 -15.38 8.67 1.43
N THR A 37 -15.87 7.58 0.85
CA THR A 37 -15.90 7.35 -0.59
C THR A 37 -17.19 7.89 -1.23
N ARG A 38 -17.53 9.15 -1.01
CA ARG A 38 -18.64 9.80 -1.75
C ARG A 38 -18.25 9.88 -3.22
N GLY A 39 -18.86 9.05 -4.08
CA GLY A 39 -18.60 9.02 -5.52
C GLY A 39 -17.78 7.83 -6.03
N VAL A 40 -17.40 6.87 -5.18
CA VAL A 40 -16.75 5.63 -5.66
C VAL A 40 -17.79 4.71 -6.28
N ASN A 41 -17.48 4.19 -7.48
CA ASN A 41 -18.25 3.12 -8.09
C ASN A 41 -18.25 1.91 -7.14
N GLN A 42 -19.42 1.57 -6.60
CA GLN A 42 -19.56 0.53 -5.57
C GLN A 42 -19.23 -0.89 -6.07
N SER A 43 -19.02 -1.07 -7.37
CA SER A 43 -18.59 -2.34 -7.97
C SER A 43 -17.08 -2.43 -8.18
N GLN A 44 -16.27 -1.42 -7.81
CA GLN A 44 -14.84 -1.42 -8.09
C GLN A 44 -14.01 -1.13 -6.84
N LEU A 45 -12.92 -1.87 -6.65
CA LEU A 45 -11.84 -1.55 -5.73
C LEU A 45 -10.67 -0.98 -6.53
N LYS A 46 -10.25 0.25 -6.22
CA LYS A 46 -9.08 0.89 -6.85
C LYS A 46 -7.97 1.03 -5.82
N MET A 47 -6.77 0.63 -6.21
CA MET A 47 -5.58 0.82 -5.42
C MET A 47 -4.44 1.33 -6.29
N MET A 48 -3.71 2.30 -5.79
CA MET A 48 -2.47 2.79 -6.37
C MET A 48 -1.32 2.53 -5.41
N TYR A 49 -0.16 2.19 -5.96
CA TYR A 49 0.95 1.75 -5.13
C TYR A 49 2.32 2.08 -5.67
N THR A 50 3.28 2.08 -4.75
CA THR A 50 4.70 2.32 -4.98
C THR A 50 5.56 1.27 -4.26
N ASN A 51 6.85 1.28 -4.56
CA ASN A 51 7.88 0.50 -3.89
C ASN A 51 9.23 1.19 -4.07
N ASP A 52 10.17 0.89 -3.18
CA ASP A 52 11.57 1.28 -3.32
C ASP A 52 11.74 2.79 -3.57
N LEU A 53 11.07 3.64 -2.77
CA LEU A 53 11.14 5.09 -2.94
C LEU A 53 12.52 5.66 -2.59
N LEU A 54 13.30 4.95 -1.76
CA LEU A 54 14.70 5.23 -1.42
C LEU A 54 14.95 6.69 -0.99
N GLY A 55 14.00 7.29 -0.26
CA GLY A 55 14.07 8.68 0.20
C GLY A 55 14.22 9.71 -0.93
N LYS A 56 13.94 9.34 -2.19
CA LYS A 56 14.25 10.16 -3.36
C LYS A 56 13.27 11.33 -3.48
N VAL A 57 13.62 12.48 -2.87
CA VAL A 57 12.75 13.67 -2.84
C VAL A 57 12.59 14.30 -4.23
N ASN A 58 13.70 14.55 -4.91
CA ASN A 58 13.75 15.22 -6.21
C ASN A 58 13.62 14.20 -7.35
N ALA A 59 13.43 14.70 -8.57
CA ALA A 59 13.33 13.85 -9.75
C ALA A 59 14.50 12.88 -9.86
N ALA A 60 14.17 11.62 -10.13
CA ALA A 60 15.11 10.51 -10.22
C ALA A 60 15.83 10.50 -11.57
N TYR A 61 15.11 10.86 -12.64
CA TYR A 61 15.66 10.95 -13.99
C TYR A 61 15.05 12.11 -14.77
N ARG A 62 15.86 13.14 -15.06
CA ARG A 62 15.41 14.41 -15.67
C ARG A 62 14.27 15.01 -14.82
N ASP A 63 13.07 15.14 -15.40
CA ASP A 63 11.88 15.64 -14.70
C ASP A 63 10.99 14.52 -14.14
N PHE A 64 11.41 13.26 -14.27
CA PHE A 64 10.61 12.10 -13.90
C PHE A 64 11.01 11.51 -12.55
N GLY A 65 10.02 10.92 -11.89
CA GLY A 65 10.19 10.23 -10.61
C GLY A 65 10.45 11.15 -9.42
N GLY A 66 10.82 10.55 -8.30
CA GLY A 66 10.94 11.23 -7.02
C GLY A 66 9.58 11.50 -6.36
N LEU A 67 9.63 11.65 -5.04
CA LEU A 67 8.47 11.86 -4.19
C LEU A 67 7.65 13.10 -4.58
N ARG A 68 8.31 14.20 -5.02
CA ARG A 68 7.61 15.42 -5.44
C ARG A 68 6.73 15.18 -6.67
N GLN A 69 7.27 14.52 -7.70
CA GLN A 69 6.52 14.25 -8.92
C GLN A 69 5.45 13.19 -8.67
N LEU A 70 5.75 12.21 -7.82
CA LEU A 70 4.79 11.19 -7.40
C LEU A 70 3.59 11.84 -6.71
N HIS A 71 3.82 12.66 -5.70
CA HIS A 71 2.77 13.38 -4.97
C HIS A 71 1.88 14.21 -5.92
N ASN A 72 2.49 14.94 -6.86
CA ASN A 72 1.74 15.69 -7.87
C ASN A 72 0.90 14.76 -8.78
N THR A 73 1.46 13.62 -9.17
CA THR A 73 0.76 12.66 -10.04
C THR A 73 -0.43 12.02 -9.32
N ILE A 74 -0.27 11.66 -8.05
CA ILE A 74 -1.34 11.11 -7.21
C ILE A 74 -2.47 12.14 -7.05
N ASN A 75 -2.15 13.38 -6.71
CA ASN A 75 -3.14 14.43 -6.53
C ASN A 75 -3.89 14.78 -7.81
N ASN A 76 -3.23 14.67 -8.98
CA ASN A 76 -3.83 14.97 -10.28
C ASN A 76 -4.69 13.82 -10.86
N GLU A 77 -4.65 12.63 -10.27
CA GLU A 77 -5.40 11.50 -10.82
C GLU A 77 -6.90 11.56 -10.49
N GLU A 78 -7.37 12.47 -9.63
CA GLU A 78 -8.79 12.63 -9.24
C GLU A 78 -9.49 11.28 -8.90
N VAL A 79 -8.74 10.28 -8.41
CA VAL A 79 -9.28 8.96 -8.06
C VAL A 79 -9.29 8.80 -6.56
N SER A 80 -10.47 8.52 -5.99
CA SER A 80 -10.57 7.90 -4.67
C SER A 80 -10.00 6.47 -4.77
N ALA A 81 -8.72 6.27 -4.43
CA ALA A 81 -8.06 4.97 -4.44
C ALA A 81 -7.40 4.70 -3.09
N LEU A 82 -7.26 3.42 -2.72
CA LEU A 82 -6.36 3.02 -1.65
C LEU A 82 -4.92 3.24 -2.10
N LEU A 83 -4.08 3.75 -1.20
CA LEU A 83 -2.70 4.12 -1.49
C LEU A 83 -1.78 3.24 -0.65
N PHE A 84 -0.89 2.50 -1.29
CA PHE A 84 0.01 1.57 -0.59
C PHE A 84 1.47 1.74 -1.02
N ASP A 85 2.39 1.44 -0.12
CA ASP A 85 3.81 1.34 -0.46
C ASP A 85 4.38 -0.01 0.01
N ALA A 86 5.12 -0.69 -0.88
CA ALA A 86 5.66 -2.02 -0.61
C ALA A 86 6.97 -2.03 0.18
N GLY A 87 7.42 -0.88 0.69
CA GLY A 87 8.60 -0.74 1.55
C GLY A 87 9.83 -0.21 0.80
N GLY A 88 10.95 -0.07 1.51
CA GLY A 88 12.19 0.46 0.94
C GLY A 88 12.07 1.96 0.67
N PHE A 89 11.41 2.68 1.58
CA PHE A 89 11.12 4.09 1.44
C PHE A 89 12.20 4.99 2.04
N LEU A 90 13.05 4.46 2.92
CA LEU A 90 14.24 5.15 3.45
C LEU A 90 15.49 4.80 2.65
N ASN A 91 16.54 5.62 2.79
CA ASN A 91 17.84 5.38 2.19
C ASN A 91 18.95 5.40 3.25
N ALA A 92 19.66 4.30 3.42
CA ALA A 92 20.69 4.19 4.46
C ALA A 92 21.80 5.26 4.36
N SER A 93 22.04 5.82 3.17
CA SER A 93 23.04 6.88 2.94
C SER A 93 22.54 8.30 3.29
N HIS A 94 21.25 8.49 3.54
CA HIS A 94 20.70 9.79 3.94
C HIS A 94 20.85 10.04 5.44
N ASP A 95 21.17 11.29 5.79
CA ASP A 95 21.11 11.73 7.17
C ASP A 95 19.65 11.85 7.66
N LYS A 96 19.47 12.11 8.96
CA LYS A 96 18.13 12.25 9.55
C LYS A 96 17.28 13.33 8.86
N ASN A 97 17.87 14.47 8.48
CA ASN A 97 17.12 15.57 7.87
C ASN A 97 16.60 15.19 6.48
N ASP A 98 17.42 14.49 5.69
CA ASP A 98 17.02 14.01 4.37
C ASP A 98 15.97 12.90 4.46
N GLN A 99 16.04 11.99 5.44
CA GLN A 99 14.93 11.05 5.70
C GLN A 99 13.63 11.79 6.02
N LEU A 100 13.68 12.80 6.89
CA LEU A 100 12.50 13.56 7.31
C LEU A 100 11.85 14.33 6.15
N ARG A 101 12.64 14.84 5.20
CA ARG A 101 12.11 15.45 3.96
C ARG A 101 11.31 14.45 3.12
N GLY A 102 11.80 13.22 3.01
CA GLY A 102 11.08 12.15 2.32
C GLY A 102 9.78 11.77 3.04
N ILE A 103 9.86 11.56 4.36
CA ILE A 103 8.71 11.23 5.23
C ILE A 103 7.64 12.31 5.16
N ASP A 104 8.00 13.60 5.19
CA ASP A 104 7.03 14.71 5.09
C ASP A 104 6.21 14.65 3.79
N ILE A 105 6.84 14.30 2.66
CA ILE A 105 6.11 14.16 1.40
C ILE A 105 5.23 12.90 1.42
N MET A 106 5.73 11.78 1.95
CA MET A 106 4.91 10.56 2.09
C MET A 106 3.69 10.78 3.00
N ASN A 107 3.83 11.58 4.06
CA ASN A 107 2.72 11.97 4.92
C ASN A 107 1.63 12.73 4.14
N LYS A 108 2.03 13.62 3.23
CA LYS A 108 1.12 14.38 2.35
C LYS A 108 0.46 13.51 1.27
N ILE A 109 1.07 12.38 0.90
CA ILE A 109 0.45 11.40 0.01
C ILE A 109 -0.70 10.65 0.70
N HIS A 110 -0.71 10.57 2.04
CA HIS A 110 -1.75 9.90 2.82
C HIS A 110 -1.86 8.38 2.51
N TYR A 111 -0.74 7.68 2.53
CA TYR A 111 -0.73 6.21 2.41
C TYR A 111 -1.65 5.54 3.45
N HIS A 112 -2.38 4.53 2.98
CA HIS A 112 -3.29 3.72 3.77
C HIS A 112 -2.60 2.49 4.40
N GLY A 113 -1.40 2.15 3.94
CA GLY A 113 -0.52 1.13 4.51
C GLY A 113 0.83 1.14 3.80
N VAL A 114 1.91 1.06 4.59
CA VAL A 114 3.29 1.05 4.11
C VAL A 114 3.99 -0.16 4.74
N ASN A 115 4.60 -1.00 3.92
CA ASN A 115 5.41 -2.12 4.41
C ASN A 115 6.70 -1.58 5.03
N LEU A 116 7.15 -2.19 6.13
CA LEU A 116 8.47 -1.97 6.68
C LEU A 116 9.44 -3.03 6.13
N SER A 117 10.46 -2.61 5.39
CA SER A 117 11.44 -3.53 4.80
C SER A 117 12.74 -3.64 5.60
N ALA A 118 13.60 -4.59 5.23
CA ALA A 118 14.95 -4.65 5.80
C ALA A 118 15.78 -3.39 5.44
N ALA A 119 15.59 -2.85 4.23
CA ALA A 119 16.27 -1.65 3.75
C ALA A 119 15.96 -0.42 4.63
N ASP A 120 14.72 -0.32 5.11
CA ASP A 120 14.28 0.78 5.98
C ASP A 120 14.95 0.75 7.37
N LEU A 121 15.50 -0.40 7.78
CA LEU A 121 16.11 -0.63 9.08
C LEU A 121 17.65 -0.72 9.03
N LEU A 122 18.26 -0.42 7.87
CA LEU A 122 19.71 -0.57 7.67
C LEU A 122 20.57 0.31 8.59
N GLN A 123 20.06 1.48 9.00
CA GLN A 123 20.75 2.34 9.99
C GLN A 123 20.52 1.90 11.45
N GLY A 124 19.82 0.78 11.66
CA GLY A 124 19.52 0.22 12.97
C GLY A 124 18.19 0.70 13.58
N ILE A 125 17.74 -0.04 14.59
CA ILE A 125 16.46 0.16 15.27
C ILE A 125 16.36 1.54 15.93
N GLU A 126 17.42 2.01 16.58
CA GLU A 126 17.40 3.33 17.25
C GLU A 126 17.31 4.49 16.25
N SER A 127 17.98 4.39 15.10
CA SER A 127 17.85 5.40 14.02
C SER A 127 16.40 5.45 13.53
N PHE A 128 15.81 4.29 13.23
CA PHE A 128 14.42 4.19 12.78
C PHE A 128 13.42 4.70 13.83
N LYS A 129 13.60 4.34 15.11
CA LYS A 129 12.78 4.84 16.22
C LYS A 129 12.77 6.36 16.30
N SER A 130 13.92 7.00 16.02
CA SER A 130 14.03 8.46 16.04
C SER A 130 13.22 9.17 14.95
N LEU A 131 12.74 8.41 13.94
CA LEU A 131 11.89 8.88 12.84
C LEU A 131 10.39 8.65 13.12
N ILE A 132 10.03 7.71 13.99
CA ILE A 132 8.64 7.33 14.29
C ILE A 132 7.74 8.53 14.64
N PRO A 133 8.16 9.52 15.46
CA PRO A 133 7.32 10.68 15.78
C PRO A 133 6.90 11.52 14.57
N TYR A 134 7.55 11.34 13.43
CA TYR A 134 7.31 12.09 12.19
C TYR A 134 6.55 11.27 11.13
N ILE A 135 6.28 9.98 11.37
CA ILE A 135 5.58 9.11 10.43
C ILE A 135 4.08 9.12 10.74
N ASN A 136 3.27 9.61 9.79
CA ASN A 136 1.81 9.72 9.93
C ASN A 136 1.05 8.67 9.10
N PHE A 137 1.76 7.75 8.45
CA PHE A 137 1.17 6.65 7.69
C PHE A 137 1.27 5.32 8.46
N PRO A 138 0.33 4.38 8.27
CA PRO A 138 0.35 3.11 8.97
C PRO A 138 1.51 2.23 8.50
N LEU A 139 2.38 1.83 9.43
CA LEU A 139 3.45 0.87 9.19
C LEU A 139 2.96 -0.55 9.41
N LEU A 140 3.22 -1.43 8.45
CA LEU A 140 2.78 -2.81 8.45
C LEU A 140 3.96 -3.77 8.32
N SER A 141 3.94 -4.84 9.09
CA SER A 141 4.73 -6.06 8.87
C SER A 141 4.20 -7.16 9.77
N CYS A 142 3.85 -8.32 9.20
CA CYS A 142 3.40 -9.46 9.98
C CYS A 142 4.53 -10.38 10.41
N ASN A 143 5.69 -10.35 9.71
CA ASN A 143 6.82 -11.25 9.97
C ASN A 143 7.99 -10.59 10.70
N TYR A 144 7.91 -9.30 11.01
CA TYR A 144 8.88 -8.61 11.87
C TYR A 144 8.35 -8.49 13.29
N HIS A 145 9.15 -8.89 14.26
CA HIS A 145 8.84 -8.83 15.68
C HIS A 145 9.94 -8.08 16.41
N PHE A 146 9.63 -6.87 16.85
CA PHE A 146 10.57 -6.01 17.55
C PHE A 146 10.61 -6.34 19.05
N GLU A 147 11.78 -6.29 19.65
CA GLU A 147 11.91 -6.31 21.11
C GLU A 147 11.48 -4.97 21.71
N ASP A 148 11.80 -3.89 21.00
CA ASP A 148 11.48 -2.53 21.39
C ASP A 148 9.94 -2.31 21.54
N PRO A 149 9.47 -1.80 22.69
CA PRO A 149 8.04 -1.60 22.93
C PRO A 149 7.38 -0.59 21.97
N LEU A 150 8.06 0.51 21.63
CA LEU A 150 7.50 1.55 20.76
C LEU A 150 7.26 0.98 19.36
N LEU A 151 8.22 0.22 18.81
CA LEU A 151 8.06 -0.40 17.50
C LEU A 151 7.03 -1.53 17.51
N ARG A 152 6.91 -2.29 18.60
CA ARG A 152 5.84 -3.31 18.74
C ARG A 152 4.44 -2.71 18.67
N GLU A 153 4.24 -1.53 19.24
CA GLU A 153 2.96 -0.84 19.19
C GLU A 153 2.72 -0.16 17.84
N THR A 154 3.77 0.39 17.25
CA THR A 154 3.69 1.19 16.03
C THR A 154 3.49 0.34 14.77
N VAL A 155 4.23 -0.77 14.64
CA VAL A 155 4.22 -1.61 13.43
C VAL A 155 3.16 -2.70 13.59
N LYS A 156 2.09 -2.61 12.80
CA LYS A 156 0.94 -3.54 12.90
C LYS A 156 1.14 -4.73 11.98
N SER A 157 0.70 -5.92 12.41
CA SER A 157 0.73 -7.09 11.53
C SER A 157 -0.24 -6.99 10.36
N TYR A 158 -1.36 -6.29 10.53
CA TYR A 158 -2.33 -6.04 9.47
C TYR A 158 -3.18 -4.80 9.80
N GLN A 159 -3.93 -4.35 8.82
CA GLN A 159 -4.95 -3.31 8.94
C GLN A 159 -6.19 -3.68 8.12
N ILE A 160 -7.35 -3.24 8.57
CA ILE A 160 -8.61 -3.39 7.84
C ILE A 160 -9.08 -2.00 7.40
N LEU A 161 -9.44 -1.89 6.13
CA LEU A 161 -9.91 -0.66 5.49
C LEU A 161 -11.32 -0.90 4.94
N GLN A 162 -12.20 0.08 5.11
CA GLN A 162 -13.50 0.06 4.44
C GLN A 162 -13.41 0.93 3.18
N TYR A 163 -13.64 0.32 2.02
CA TYR A 163 -13.65 0.98 0.72
C TYR A 163 -14.98 0.71 0.02
N GLY A 164 -15.91 1.67 0.05
CA GLY A 164 -17.29 1.44 -0.37
C GLY A 164 -17.92 0.26 0.40
N LYS A 165 -18.46 -0.73 -0.31
CA LYS A 165 -19.02 -1.97 0.28
C LYS A 165 -17.97 -3.04 0.62
N PHE A 166 -16.70 -2.81 0.27
CA PHE A 166 -15.63 -3.80 0.43
C PHE A 166 -14.85 -3.59 1.73
N ARG A 167 -14.70 -4.67 2.49
CA ARG A 167 -13.76 -4.75 3.60
C ARG A 167 -12.43 -5.29 3.09
N VAL A 168 -11.40 -4.46 3.11
CA VAL A 168 -10.07 -4.78 2.56
C VAL A 168 -9.11 -5.02 3.71
N GLY A 169 -8.60 -6.24 3.82
CA GLY A 169 -7.52 -6.60 4.72
C GLY A 169 -6.17 -6.34 4.06
N VAL A 170 -5.27 -5.64 4.74
CA VAL A 170 -3.93 -5.33 4.26
C VAL A 170 -2.92 -5.85 5.27
N THR A 171 -1.97 -6.65 4.82
CA THR A 171 -0.84 -7.15 5.61
C THR A 171 0.45 -6.87 4.86
N ALA A 172 1.59 -7.02 5.51
CA ALA A 172 2.87 -6.85 4.84
C ALA A 172 3.93 -7.86 5.28
N VAL A 173 4.91 -8.13 4.41
CA VAL A 173 6.06 -9.00 4.70
C VAL A 173 7.37 -8.35 4.26
N GLY A 174 8.35 -8.36 5.15
CA GLY A 174 9.72 -7.93 4.90
C GLY A 174 10.65 -9.12 4.65
N GLU A 175 11.85 -8.82 4.15
CA GLU A 175 12.89 -9.80 3.85
C GLU A 175 13.49 -10.45 5.08
N LYS A 176 14.30 -11.49 4.85
CA LYS A 176 15.18 -11.95 5.92
C LYS A 176 16.19 -10.85 6.24
N ALA A 177 16.28 -10.49 7.51
CA ALA A 177 17.24 -9.51 8.02
C ALA A 177 17.91 -10.04 9.30
N THR A 178 19.15 -9.62 9.51
CA THR A 178 19.88 -9.86 10.78
C THR A 178 20.13 -8.50 11.40
N ILE A 179 19.21 -8.05 12.25
CA ILE A 179 19.25 -6.74 12.90
C ILE A 179 19.03 -6.97 14.40
N ALA A 180 19.88 -6.38 15.24
CA ALA A 180 19.76 -6.51 16.69
C ALA A 180 18.39 -5.97 17.16
N GLY A 181 17.70 -6.74 18.02
CA GLY A 181 16.36 -6.41 18.51
C GLY A 181 15.21 -6.68 17.53
N LEU A 182 15.46 -7.38 16.41
CA LEU A 182 14.47 -7.80 15.44
C LEU A 182 14.49 -9.32 15.24
N VAL A 183 13.36 -9.97 15.50
CA VAL A 183 13.13 -11.37 15.14
C VAL A 183 12.30 -11.43 13.86
N VAL A 184 12.77 -12.18 12.87
CA VAL A 184 12.10 -12.33 11.56
C VAL A 184 11.52 -13.73 11.40
N SER A 185 10.20 -13.81 11.33
CA SER A 185 9.46 -15.04 11.07
C SER A 185 9.45 -15.42 9.59
N HIS A 186 9.19 -16.69 9.30
CA HIS A 186 9.10 -17.18 7.92
C HIS A 186 7.93 -16.54 7.16
N PRO A 187 8.15 -15.85 6.02
CA PRO A 187 7.15 -14.97 5.42
C PRO A 187 5.92 -15.73 4.90
N GLN A 188 6.09 -16.91 4.30
CA GLN A 188 4.98 -17.71 3.78
C GLN A 188 4.03 -18.19 4.90
N THR A 189 4.61 -18.71 5.99
CA THR A 189 3.87 -19.25 7.12
C THR A 189 3.06 -18.15 7.80
N THR A 190 3.69 -17.01 8.03
CA THR A 190 3.06 -15.86 8.67
C THR A 190 2.00 -15.23 7.79
N LEU A 191 2.26 -15.06 6.48
CA LEU A 191 1.27 -14.53 5.54
C LEU A 191 0.01 -15.40 5.54
N ASN A 192 0.15 -16.73 5.41
CA ASN A 192 -0.99 -17.65 5.38
C ASN A 192 -1.79 -17.64 6.69
N ARG A 193 -1.13 -17.47 7.84
CA ARG A 193 -1.82 -17.31 9.12
C ARG A 193 -2.64 -16.01 9.15
N VAL A 194 -2.06 -14.89 8.73
CA VAL A 194 -2.72 -13.58 8.78
C VAL A 194 -3.82 -13.45 7.72
N SER A 195 -3.62 -13.96 6.51
CA SER A 195 -4.66 -13.98 5.47
C SER A 195 -5.86 -14.83 5.88
N HIS A 196 -5.61 -15.98 6.52
CA HIS A 196 -6.67 -16.81 7.07
C HIS A 196 -7.48 -16.05 8.14
N LEU A 197 -6.80 -15.35 9.06
CA LEU A 197 -7.46 -14.49 10.05
C LEU A 197 -8.31 -13.40 9.38
N LEU A 198 -7.77 -12.70 8.40
CA LEU A 198 -8.45 -11.63 7.67
C LEU A 198 -9.70 -12.13 6.93
N LYS A 199 -9.62 -13.28 6.25
CA LYS A 199 -10.76 -13.88 5.53
C LYS A 199 -11.79 -14.49 6.48
N LYS A 200 -11.38 -15.29 7.46
CA LYS A 200 -12.29 -16.11 8.28
C LYS A 200 -12.85 -15.40 9.51
N LYS A 201 -12.02 -14.64 10.22
CA LYS A 201 -12.45 -13.94 11.45
C LYS A 201 -12.96 -12.53 11.14
N HIS A 202 -12.27 -11.81 10.27
CA HIS A 202 -12.60 -10.41 9.98
C HIS A 202 -13.50 -10.23 8.76
N HIS A 203 -13.81 -11.31 8.04
CA HIS A 203 -14.68 -11.32 6.86
C HIS A 203 -14.24 -10.27 5.81
N CYS A 204 -12.94 -10.15 5.58
CA CYS A 204 -12.42 -9.28 4.52
C CYS A 204 -12.81 -9.86 3.15
N ASP A 205 -13.38 -9.03 2.29
CA ASP A 205 -13.70 -9.39 0.91
C ASP A 205 -12.41 -9.57 0.11
N VAL A 206 -11.45 -8.67 0.30
CA VAL A 206 -10.16 -8.65 -0.41
C VAL A 206 -9.01 -8.63 0.60
N VAL A 207 -7.97 -9.43 0.37
CA VAL A 207 -6.72 -9.44 1.14
C VAL A 207 -5.55 -9.05 0.23
N ILE A 208 -4.83 -8.00 0.64
CA ILE A 208 -3.66 -7.45 -0.04
C ILE A 208 -2.43 -7.68 0.83
N CYS A 209 -1.36 -8.21 0.24
CA CYS A 209 -0.05 -8.32 0.87
C CYS A 209 0.93 -7.33 0.23
N LEU A 210 1.51 -6.45 1.03
CA LEU A 210 2.64 -5.61 0.64
C LEU A 210 3.93 -6.38 0.94
N ALA A 211 4.70 -6.76 -0.06
CA ALA A 211 5.86 -7.64 0.10
C ALA A 211 7.13 -6.98 -0.41
N HIS A 212 8.26 -7.14 0.30
CA HIS A 212 9.55 -6.57 -0.12
C HIS A 212 10.60 -7.65 -0.43
N LEU A 213 10.19 -8.84 -0.88
CA LEU A 213 11.07 -10.02 -1.01
C LEU A 213 11.87 -10.08 -2.33
N GLY A 214 11.62 -9.14 -3.23
CA GLY A 214 12.23 -9.07 -4.54
C GLY A 214 11.74 -10.11 -5.55
N PHE A 215 12.37 -10.12 -6.72
CA PHE A 215 11.94 -10.89 -7.90
C PHE A 215 13.02 -11.80 -8.49
N ASN A 216 14.13 -12.03 -7.77
CA ASN A 216 15.16 -12.95 -8.23
C ASN A 216 14.64 -14.39 -8.27
N GLU A 217 14.51 -14.96 -9.47
CA GLU A 217 13.99 -16.32 -9.67
C GLU A 217 14.90 -17.41 -9.08
N LYS A 218 16.19 -17.11 -8.84
CA LYS A 218 17.13 -18.01 -8.17
C LYS A 218 16.96 -18.01 -6.64
N ALA A 219 16.26 -17.03 -6.07
CA ALA A 219 16.04 -16.96 -4.64
C ALA A 219 14.99 -18.00 -4.20
N ARG A 220 15.23 -18.68 -3.07
CA ARG A 220 14.28 -19.63 -2.47
C ARG A 220 12.98 -18.99 -2.01
N ILE A 221 13.04 -17.70 -1.66
CA ILE A 221 11.91 -16.89 -1.23
C ILE A 221 11.98 -15.59 -2.02
N ASN A 222 10.91 -15.28 -2.74
CA ASN A 222 10.72 -14.04 -3.49
C ASN A 222 9.22 -13.74 -3.60
N ASN A 223 8.84 -12.58 -4.15
CA ASN A 223 7.44 -12.15 -4.24
C ASN A 223 6.57 -13.11 -5.08
N LYS A 224 7.13 -13.73 -6.13
CA LYS A 224 6.43 -14.70 -7.00
C LYS A 224 6.14 -16.01 -6.26
N ILE A 225 7.14 -16.55 -5.58
CA ILE A 225 7.01 -17.75 -4.74
C ILE A 225 6.04 -17.50 -3.58
N LEU A 226 6.09 -16.32 -2.96
CA LEU A 226 5.14 -15.92 -1.91
C LEU A 226 3.70 -15.94 -2.44
N ALA A 227 3.44 -15.31 -3.59
CA ALA A 227 2.12 -15.30 -4.21
C ALA A 227 1.62 -16.73 -4.55
N GLN A 228 2.49 -17.57 -5.13
CA GLN A 228 2.17 -18.95 -5.52
C GLN A 228 1.91 -19.89 -4.32
N SER A 229 2.53 -19.63 -3.18
CA SER A 229 2.37 -20.42 -1.95
C SER A 229 1.30 -19.88 -0.99
N SER A 230 0.71 -18.73 -1.33
CA SER A 230 -0.26 -18.07 -0.48
C SER A 230 -1.58 -18.83 -0.38
N ILE A 231 -2.38 -18.50 0.64
CA ILE A 231 -3.73 -19.03 0.88
C ILE A 231 -4.62 -17.82 1.20
N GLY A 232 -5.73 -17.65 0.49
CA GLY A 232 -6.69 -16.57 0.74
C GLY A 232 -6.16 -15.14 0.56
N VAL A 233 -5.08 -14.96 -0.22
CA VAL A 233 -4.54 -13.64 -0.63
C VAL A 233 -5.00 -13.35 -2.05
N ASP A 234 -5.54 -12.16 -2.30
CA ASP A 234 -6.04 -11.78 -3.62
C ASP A 234 -5.00 -11.01 -4.44
N CYS A 235 -4.16 -10.21 -3.76
CA CYS A 235 -3.11 -9.44 -4.40
C CYS A 235 -1.82 -9.36 -3.57
N VAL A 236 -0.68 -9.45 -4.25
CA VAL A 236 0.65 -9.16 -3.73
C VAL A 236 1.21 -7.96 -4.49
N ILE A 237 1.53 -6.88 -3.76
CA ILE A 237 2.27 -5.74 -4.27
C ILE A 237 3.73 -5.88 -3.81
N GLY A 238 4.63 -6.10 -4.76
CA GLY A 238 6.04 -6.44 -4.52
C GLY A 238 7.00 -5.26 -4.74
N GLY A 239 7.90 -5.04 -3.78
CA GLY A 239 9.11 -4.22 -3.90
C GLY A 239 10.39 -5.06 -3.94
N ASN A 240 11.54 -4.40 -3.73
CA ASN A 240 12.89 -4.92 -3.81
C ASN A 240 13.25 -5.44 -5.22
N ALA A 241 12.88 -4.65 -6.23
CA ALA A 241 13.13 -4.99 -7.63
C ALA A 241 14.40 -4.29 -8.15
N ASN A 242 15.49 -5.04 -8.28
CA ASN A 242 16.79 -4.54 -8.80
C ASN A 242 16.67 -3.87 -10.18
N GLU A 243 15.80 -4.40 -11.05
CA GLU A 243 15.42 -3.80 -12.32
C GLU A 243 13.89 -3.75 -12.36
N GLY A 244 13.32 -2.80 -11.62
CA GLY A 244 11.87 -2.66 -11.54
C GLY A 244 11.24 -2.54 -12.94
N LYS A 245 10.05 -3.13 -13.12
CA LYS A 245 9.19 -2.92 -14.28
C LYS A 245 7.76 -2.83 -13.77
N SER A 246 6.98 -1.85 -14.23
CA SER A 246 5.55 -1.78 -13.93
C SER A 246 4.80 -2.93 -14.62
N GLN A 247 4.69 -4.04 -13.89
CA GLN A 247 4.17 -5.31 -14.39
C GLN A 247 3.07 -5.85 -13.49
N LEU A 248 2.13 -6.55 -14.10
CA LEU A 248 1.05 -7.26 -13.44
C LEU A 248 1.05 -8.69 -13.98
N TRP A 249 1.15 -9.64 -13.07
CA TRP A 249 1.03 -11.07 -13.34
C TRP A 249 -0.18 -11.62 -12.62
N ILE A 250 -0.83 -12.61 -13.23
CA ILE A 250 -1.81 -13.44 -12.56
C ILE A 250 -1.15 -14.79 -12.33
N VAL A 251 -1.00 -15.17 -11.06
CA VAL A 251 -0.46 -16.47 -10.67
C VAL A 251 -1.53 -17.28 -9.95
N LYS A 252 -1.35 -18.61 -9.90
CA LYS A 252 -2.20 -19.49 -9.10
C LYS A 252 -1.54 -19.76 -7.75
N ASN A 253 -2.30 -19.65 -6.67
CA ASN A 253 -1.82 -19.94 -5.32
C ASN A 253 -1.89 -21.44 -4.97
N ALA A 254 -1.59 -21.80 -3.72
CA ALA A 254 -1.61 -23.19 -3.26
C ALA A 254 -3.00 -23.85 -3.35
N GLN A 255 -4.07 -23.05 -3.39
CA GLN A 255 -5.46 -23.47 -3.55
C GLN A 255 -5.96 -23.36 -5.00
N LYS A 256 -5.07 -23.08 -5.97
CA LYS A 256 -5.38 -22.85 -7.39
C LYS A 256 -6.28 -21.63 -7.64
N GLU A 257 -6.32 -20.69 -6.69
CA GLU A 257 -7.00 -19.41 -6.84
C GLU A 257 -6.07 -18.39 -7.51
N GLU A 258 -6.65 -17.41 -8.21
CA GLU A 258 -5.88 -16.35 -8.86
C GLU A 258 -5.43 -15.29 -7.89
N VAL A 259 -4.13 -14.97 -7.96
CA VAL A 259 -3.49 -13.91 -7.19
C VAL A 259 -2.84 -12.93 -8.15
N MET A 260 -3.20 -11.66 -7.99
CA MET A 260 -2.57 -10.57 -8.74
C MET A 260 -1.23 -10.24 -8.10
N LEU A 261 -0.14 -10.42 -8.82
CA LEU A 261 1.20 -9.99 -8.40
C LEU A 261 1.59 -8.76 -9.21
N SER A 262 2.03 -7.69 -8.55
CA SER A 262 2.46 -6.50 -9.27
C SER A 262 3.59 -5.77 -8.55
N SER A 263 4.36 -5.00 -9.32
CA SER A 263 5.51 -4.20 -8.87
C SER A 263 5.67 -2.98 -9.77
N ASN A 264 6.40 -1.97 -9.33
CA ASN A 264 6.78 -0.76 -10.06
C ASN A 264 8.30 -0.54 -10.08
N HIS A 265 8.73 0.47 -10.85
CA HIS A 265 10.09 0.97 -10.81
C HIS A 265 10.37 1.68 -9.47
N HIS A 266 11.62 1.61 -9.02
CA HIS A 266 12.11 2.30 -7.83
C HIS A 266 12.15 3.82 -8.01
N GLU A 267 12.48 4.53 -6.93
CA GLU A 267 12.66 5.98 -6.87
C GLU A 267 11.44 6.79 -7.36
N GLY A 268 10.26 6.19 -7.29
CA GLY A 268 9.02 6.80 -7.78
C GLY A 268 9.00 7.01 -9.29
N LEU A 269 9.89 6.37 -10.07
CA LEU A 269 9.91 6.47 -11.54
C LEU A 269 8.63 5.94 -12.19
N SER A 270 7.91 5.06 -11.49
CA SER A 270 6.57 4.69 -11.88
C SER A 270 5.68 4.42 -10.68
N THR A 271 4.38 4.55 -10.92
CA THR A 271 3.33 4.04 -10.04
C THR A 271 2.24 3.43 -10.91
N ALA A 272 1.39 2.58 -10.35
CA ALA A 272 0.30 1.99 -11.09
C ALA A 272 -0.98 1.97 -10.27
N THR A 273 -2.10 2.10 -10.97
CA THR A 273 -3.43 1.85 -10.42
C THR A 273 -3.91 0.47 -10.88
N LEU A 274 -4.18 -0.41 -9.93
CA LEU A 274 -4.93 -1.64 -10.16
C LEU A 274 -6.39 -1.42 -9.76
N THR A 275 -7.30 -1.76 -10.66
CA THR A 275 -8.75 -1.74 -10.41
C THR A 275 -9.29 -3.16 -10.54
N ILE A 276 -9.90 -3.65 -9.47
CA ILE A 276 -10.62 -4.92 -9.47
C ILE A 276 -12.12 -4.58 -9.51
N ALA A 277 -12.81 -5.06 -10.53
CA ALA A 277 -14.26 -4.94 -10.64
C ALA A 277 -14.92 -6.20 -10.09
N PHE A 278 -16.08 -6.01 -9.48
CA PHE A 278 -16.87 -7.05 -8.84
C PHE A 278 -18.32 -7.02 -9.33
N ASN A 279 -18.97 -8.19 -9.38
CA ASN A 279 -20.41 -8.28 -9.59
C ASN A 279 -21.19 -7.92 -8.29
N GLU A 280 -22.50 -8.10 -8.33
CA GLU A 280 -23.37 -7.82 -7.18
C GLU A 280 -23.04 -8.72 -5.97
N GLU A 281 -22.70 -9.98 -6.23
CA GLU A 281 -22.32 -11.04 -5.29
C GLU A 281 -20.89 -10.89 -4.74
N LYS A 282 -20.17 -9.81 -5.10
CA LYS A 282 -18.77 -9.54 -4.73
C LYS A 282 -17.77 -10.55 -5.30
N GLU A 283 -18.10 -11.21 -6.39
CA GLU A 283 -17.16 -12.02 -7.16
C GLU A 283 -16.41 -11.15 -8.16
N ARG A 284 -15.14 -11.49 -8.43
CA ARG A 284 -14.30 -10.73 -9.37
C ARG A 284 -14.85 -10.87 -10.79
N ALA A 285 -15.16 -9.73 -11.42
CA ALA A 285 -15.76 -9.66 -12.76
C ALA A 285 -14.87 -8.91 -13.78
N GLY A 286 -13.79 -8.25 -13.34
CA GLY A 286 -12.90 -7.56 -14.25
C GLY A 286 -11.64 -7.01 -13.58
N LEU A 287 -10.66 -6.69 -14.42
CA LEU A 287 -9.37 -6.18 -13.98
C LEU A 287 -8.90 -5.08 -14.94
N ALA A 288 -8.47 -3.95 -14.40
CA ALA A 288 -7.80 -2.90 -15.18
C ALA A 288 -6.51 -2.48 -14.50
N PHE A 289 -5.47 -2.28 -15.30
CA PHE A 289 -4.13 -1.89 -14.85
C PHE A 289 -3.65 -0.67 -15.62
N LYS A 290 -3.52 0.46 -14.92
CA LYS A 290 -3.09 1.73 -15.50
C LYS A 290 -1.73 2.11 -14.92
N ARG A 291 -0.73 2.26 -15.77
CA ARG A 291 0.60 2.74 -15.38
C ARG A 291 0.65 4.26 -15.45
N HIS A 292 1.44 4.84 -14.55
CA HIS A 292 1.74 6.26 -14.50
C HIS A 292 3.25 6.44 -14.42
N VAL A 293 3.74 7.49 -15.08
CA VAL A 293 5.13 7.93 -15.01
C VAL A 293 5.12 9.29 -14.33
N PRO A 294 5.48 9.37 -13.04
CA PRO A 294 5.47 10.65 -12.34
C PRO A 294 6.36 11.68 -13.01
N GLY A 295 5.82 12.89 -13.22
CA GLY A 295 6.48 13.96 -13.97
C GLY A 295 6.08 14.00 -15.46
N ALA A 296 5.39 12.98 -15.97
CA ALA A 296 4.80 13.03 -17.31
C ALA A 296 3.55 13.94 -17.31
N ASN A 297 3.73 15.22 -17.63
CA ASN A 297 2.62 16.17 -17.74
C ASN A 297 1.62 15.74 -18.81
N LYS A 298 0.38 15.41 -18.40
CA LYS A 298 -0.76 15.18 -19.31
C LYS A 298 -1.03 16.38 -20.22
N ILE A 299 -0.81 17.61 -19.72
CA ILE A 299 -1.04 18.85 -20.47
C ILE A 299 0.00 19.01 -21.58
N GLN A 300 1.28 18.78 -21.28
CA GLN A 300 2.35 18.94 -22.25
C GLN A 300 2.31 17.85 -23.32
N SER A 301 1.93 16.63 -22.95
CA SER A 301 1.69 15.52 -23.90
C SER A 301 0.43 15.74 -24.74
N LYS A 302 -0.67 16.25 -24.17
CA LYS A 302 -1.89 16.62 -24.92
C LYS A 302 -1.66 17.83 -25.83
N GLN A 303 -0.98 18.88 -25.38
CA GLN A 303 -0.61 20.05 -26.20
C GLN A 303 0.35 19.65 -27.32
N LYS A 304 1.33 18.79 -27.04
CA LYS A 304 2.24 18.23 -28.04
C LYS A 304 1.49 17.33 -29.04
N LEU A 305 0.53 16.53 -28.58
CA LEU A 305 -0.31 15.71 -29.46
C LEU A 305 -1.22 16.59 -30.32
N LEU A 306 -1.85 17.61 -29.74
CA LEU A 306 -2.70 18.58 -30.45
C LEU A 306 -1.89 19.40 -31.46
N SER A 307 -0.67 19.82 -31.11
CA SER A 307 0.20 20.55 -32.05
C SER A 307 0.70 19.66 -33.19
N LEU A 308 1.01 18.39 -32.91
CA LEU A 308 1.34 17.40 -33.94
C LEU A 308 0.14 17.10 -34.84
N MET A 309 -1.07 17.01 -34.29
CA MET A 309 -2.30 16.82 -35.07
C MET A 309 -2.64 18.04 -35.93
N ALA A 310 -2.48 19.26 -35.39
CA ALA A 310 -2.65 20.50 -36.14
C ALA A 310 -1.64 20.64 -37.29
N ALA A 311 -0.36 20.29 -37.04
CA ALA A 311 0.67 20.26 -38.07
C ALA A 311 0.38 19.22 -39.17
N ARG A 312 -0.21 18.07 -38.80
CA ARG A 312 -0.60 17.03 -39.76
C ARG A 312 -1.79 17.45 -40.64
N ASN A 313 -2.79 18.14 -40.09
CA ASN A 313 -3.91 18.68 -40.88
C ASN A 313 -3.46 19.76 -41.88
N ASN A 314 -2.48 20.59 -41.51
CA ASN A 314 -1.92 21.58 -42.43
C ASN A 314 -1.13 20.95 -43.59
N ASN A 315 -0.54 19.76 -43.39
CA ASN A 315 0.17 19.02 -44.45
C ASN A 315 -0.76 18.23 -45.39
N ILE A 316 -1.98 17.89 -44.98
CA ILE A 316 -2.95 17.20 -45.85
C ILE A 316 -3.58 18.20 -46.85
N ASN A 317 -3.75 19.47 -46.45
CA ASN A 317 -4.24 20.53 -47.34
C ASN A 317 -3.20 21.03 -48.36
N ASN A 318 -1.96 20.54 -48.31
CA ASN A 318 -0.89 20.89 -49.25
C ASN A 318 -0.69 19.85 -50.37
N TYR A 319 -1.48 18.78 -50.41
CA TYR A 319 -1.56 17.92 -51.59
C TYR A 319 -2.67 18.43 -52.51
N ASN A 320 -2.33 19.43 -53.32
CA ASN A 320 -3.05 19.68 -54.57
C ASN A 320 -2.89 18.44 -55.45
N PHE A 321 -3.89 17.56 -55.45
CA PHE A 321 -4.10 16.66 -56.57
C PHE A 321 -4.47 17.51 -57.78
N ASN A 322 -3.45 17.93 -58.54
CA ASN A 322 -3.64 18.41 -59.90
C ASN A 322 -4.05 17.19 -60.75
N ILE A 323 -5.32 17.16 -61.14
CA ILE A 323 -5.81 16.45 -62.32
C ILE A 323 -5.66 17.41 -63.50
#